data_AF-A0A8B5XP32-F1
#
_entry.id   AF-A0A8B5XP32-F1
#
_cell.length_a   1.000
_cell.length_b   1.000
_cell.length_c   1.000
_cell.angle_alpha   90.00
_cell.angle_beta   90.00
_cell.angle_gamma   90.00
#
_symmetry.space_group_name_H-M   'P 1'
#
loop_
_entity.id
_entity.type
_entity.pdbx_description
1 polymer ?
#
loop_
_entity_poly.entity_id
_entity_poly.type
_entity_poly.pdbx_seq_one_letter_code
_entity_poly.pdbx_strand_id
1 'polypeptide(L)'
;FFGPVGNNVVHNKHGAYATGDAFYYMAYRMLDKAGAVTYTHEMTHNSDREIYLGGYGRRSGLGPEFYAKGLLQAPDHSYDPTITINSVLKYDDSENSTRLQIADPTQRFSNAEDLHSYMHNMFDLIYTLEILEGRAVAKLGYNEKNDLLRKIENIYKKDPDGNQVYATNAIRRLTPDEIHKLNSFDSLIENDVITRRGYKDEGEYERNGYHTINLFSPIYSALSSKEGTPGDLMGRRMAFELLAAKGYKEGMVPYISNQYEKEAKDRGHKINSYGKEIGLVTDDLVLEKVFNKKYTSWVRFKKDMYKERENRFSKLTNVTFINPDNWGRQSVVRGISDLEKLINEAVQADANNYTSILYPETNSRVLKLKKAIFKAYLDKTDDFRTSIFDEEK
;
A
#
# COMPACT_ATOMS: atom_id res chain seq x y z
N PHE A 1 -0.60 -29.21 -28.03
CA PHE A 1 0.46 -29.68 -28.95
C PHE A 1 1.54 -28.60 -28.99
N PHE A 2 2.81 -28.93 -28.72
CA PHE A 2 3.90 -27.93 -28.64
C PHE A 2 5.00 -28.13 -29.68
N GLY A 3 5.38 -29.38 -30.00
CA GLY A 3 6.44 -29.70 -30.97
C GLY A 3 6.27 -29.07 -32.37
N PRO A 4 5.10 -29.21 -33.03
CA PRO A 4 4.85 -28.62 -34.35
C PRO A 4 4.79 -27.09 -34.37
N VAL A 5 4.54 -26.45 -33.21
CA VAL A 5 4.50 -24.98 -33.08
C VAL A 5 5.92 -24.41 -32.96
N GLY A 6 6.93 -25.25 -32.66
CA GLY A 6 8.34 -24.89 -32.76
C GLY A 6 8.81 -23.83 -31.76
N ASN A 7 8.09 -23.59 -30.67
CA ASN A 7 8.46 -22.59 -29.67
C ASN A 7 9.45 -23.17 -28.64
N ASN A 8 10.73 -22.79 -28.76
CA ASN A 8 11.80 -23.18 -27.84
C ASN A 8 11.78 -22.29 -26.59
N VAL A 9 11.20 -22.81 -25.51
CA VAL A 9 11.09 -22.10 -24.23
C VAL A 9 12.21 -22.48 -23.26
N VAL A 10 12.66 -21.52 -22.46
CA VAL A 10 13.56 -21.81 -21.34
C VAL A 10 12.76 -22.43 -20.21
N HIS A 11 13.01 -23.72 -19.92
CA HIS A 11 12.36 -24.43 -18.82
C HIS A 11 13.24 -24.42 -17.55
N ASN A 12 13.15 -23.35 -16.76
CA ASN A 12 13.99 -23.15 -15.57
C ASN A 12 13.48 -23.88 -14.29
N LYS A 13 12.39 -24.66 -14.39
CA LYS A 13 11.73 -25.40 -13.29
C LYS A 13 11.18 -24.54 -12.14
N HIS A 14 11.27 -23.20 -12.23
CA HIS A 14 10.86 -22.28 -11.17
C HIS A 14 10.11 -21.07 -11.73
N GLY A 15 8.95 -20.77 -11.15
CA GLY A 15 8.20 -19.55 -11.43
C GLY A 15 7.45 -19.52 -12.77
N ALA A 16 7.29 -18.30 -13.28
CA ALA A 16 6.82 -17.96 -14.61
C ALA A 16 7.66 -16.76 -15.11
N TYR A 17 7.60 -16.46 -16.40
CA TYR A 17 8.20 -15.24 -16.94
C TYR A 17 7.42 -14.71 -18.14
N ALA A 18 7.45 -13.38 -18.29
CA ALA A 18 6.91 -12.65 -19.42
C ALA A 18 8.05 -12.14 -20.34
N THR A 19 7.83 -12.14 -21.65
CA THR A 19 8.81 -11.69 -22.66
C THR A 19 8.48 -10.31 -23.25
N GLY A 20 7.40 -9.67 -22.81
CA GLY A 20 6.82 -8.48 -23.44
C GLY A 20 5.61 -8.81 -24.33
N ASP A 21 5.69 -9.91 -25.08
CA ASP A 21 4.65 -10.33 -26.04
C ASP A 21 3.92 -11.63 -25.65
N ALA A 22 4.54 -12.42 -24.76
CA ALA A 22 4.01 -13.69 -24.29
C ALA A 22 4.42 -13.90 -22.82
N PHE A 23 3.82 -14.87 -22.14
CA PHE A 23 4.31 -15.33 -20.85
C PHE A 23 4.16 -16.84 -20.73
N TYR A 24 4.99 -17.44 -19.89
CA TYR A 24 5.14 -18.87 -19.82
C TYR A 24 5.15 -19.37 -18.37
N TYR A 25 4.27 -20.33 -18.09
CA TYR A 25 4.23 -21.06 -16.82
C TYR A 25 5.31 -22.14 -16.80
N MET A 26 6.26 -22.06 -15.86
CA MET A 26 7.32 -23.07 -15.70
C MET A 26 7.09 -23.99 -14.50
N ALA A 27 6.58 -23.44 -13.39
CA ALA A 27 6.30 -24.20 -12.17
C ALA A 27 4.82 -24.13 -11.74
N TYR A 28 4.15 -23.02 -12.00
CA TYR A 28 2.74 -22.85 -11.63
C TYR A 28 1.82 -23.51 -12.65
N ARG A 29 0.78 -24.21 -12.17
CA ARG A 29 -0.24 -24.80 -13.06
C ARG A 29 -1.24 -23.72 -13.45
N MET A 30 -1.39 -23.48 -14.74
CA MET A 30 -2.29 -22.44 -15.29
C MET A 30 -3.74 -22.54 -14.77
N LEU A 31 -4.24 -23.76 -14.51
CA LEU A 31 -5.63 -24.01 -14.12
C LEU A 31 -5.90 -23.88 -12.61
N ASP A 32 -4.87 -23.66 -11.78
CA ASP A 32 -5.05 -23.48 -10.35
C ASP A 32 -5.30 -22.00 -9.99
N LYS A 33 -5.87 -21.74 -8.79
CA LYS A 33 -5.99 -20.37 -8.24
C LYS A 33 -4.64 -19.64 -8.26
N ALA A 34 -3.55 -20.32 -7.87
CA ALA A 34 -2.19 -19.77 -7.93
C ALA A 34 -1.76 -19.43 -9.38
N GLY A 35 -2.18 -20.23 -10.38
CA GLY A 35 -1.93 -19.95 -11.79
C GLY A 35 -2.62 -18.66 -12.26
N ALA A 36 -3.83 -18.38 -11.79
CA ALA A 36 -4.55 -17.13 -12.06
C ALA A 36 -3.90 -15.92 -11.39
N VAL A 37 -3.32 -16.07 -10.19
CA VAL A 37 -2.53 -14.98 -9.58
C VAL A 37 -1.28 -14.70 -10.38
N THR A 38 -0.51 -15.73 -10.74
CA THR A 38 0.67 -15.61 -11.61
C THR A 38 0.29 -15.02 -12.97
N TYR A 39 -0.89 -15.35 -13.53
CA TYR A 39 -1.41 -14.73 -14.75
C TYR A 39 -1.45 -13.20 -14.62
N THR A 40 -2.04 -12.68 -13.54
CA THR A 40 -2.14 -11.23 -13.34
C THR A 40 -0.77 -10.55 -13.19
N HIS A 41 0.19 -11.24 -12.56
CA HIS A 41 1.57 -10.77 -12.44
C HIS A 41 2.25 -10.64 -13.80
N GLU A 42 2.30 -11.73 -14.57
CA GLU A 42 2.97 -11.75 -15.87
C GLU A 42 2.25 -10.88 -16.92
N MET A 43 0.91 -10.81 -16.86
CA MET A 43 0.14 -9.94 -17.73
C MET A 43 0.43 -8.46 -17.44
N THR A 44 0.69 -8.10 -16.18
CA THR A 44 1.16 -6.75 -15.84
C THR A 44 2.51 -6.47 -16.49
N HIS A 45 3.47 -7.39 -16.41
CA HIS A 45 4.78 -7.21 -17.05
C HIS A 45 4.69 -6.97 -18.56
N ASN A 46 3.80 -7.67 -19.24
CA ASN A 46 3.60 -7.54 -20.70
C ASN A 46 2.86 -6.26 -21.08
N SER A 47 1.92 -5.79 -20.26
CA SER A 47 0.92 -4.80 -20.70
C SER A 47 0.90 -3.51 -19.92
N ASP A 48 1.77 -3.34 -18.90
CA ASP A 48 1.76 -2.12 -18.09
C ASP A 48 2.03 -0.86 -18.91
N ARG A 49 3.05 -0.86 -19.77
CA ARG A 49 3.46 0.32 -20.55
C ARG A 49 2.35 0.87 -21.44
N GLU A 50 1.64 0.00 -22.14
CA GLU A 50 0.71 0.39 -23.21
C GLU A 50 -0.76 0.36 -22.77
N ILE A 51 -1.14 -0.59 -21.92
CA ILE A 51 -2.55 -0.85 -21.59
C ILE A 51 -2.90 -0.32 -20.20
N TYR A 52 -2.27 -0.83 -19.14
CA TYR A 52 -2.63 -0.42 -17.77
C TYR A 52 -2.32 1.05 -17.50
N LEU A 53 -1.21 1.57 -18.02
CA LEU A 53 -0.77 2.96 -17.80
C LEU A 53 -1.29 3.94 -18.85
N GLY A 54 -2.28 3.56 -19.65
CA GLY A 54 -2.90 4.45 -20.64
C GLY A 54 -1.97 4.89 -21.78
N GLY A 55 -0.95 4.10 -22.10
CA GLY A 55 -0.01 4.36 -23.20
C GLY A 55 1.13 5.32 -22.88
N TYR A 56 1.22 5.83 -21.65
CA TYR A 56 2.28 6.78 -21.26
C TYR A 56 3.62 6.11 -20.92
N GLY A 57 3.66 4.78 -20.83
CA GLY A 57 4.84 4.05 -20.37
C GLY A 57 5.07 4.16 -18.86
N ARG A 58 6.00 3.33 -18.37
CA ARG A 58 6.43 3.31 -16.96
C ARG A 58 7.06 4.64 -16.57
N ARG A 59 6.82 5.10 -15.35
CA ARG A 59 7.58 6.22 -14.77
C ARG A 59 9.07 5.89 -14.69
N SER A 60 9.91 6.79 -15.20
CA SER A 60 11.38 6.63 -15.18
C SER A 60 11.88 6.29 -13.76
N GLY A 61 12.74 5.29 -13.63
CA GLY A 61 13.26 4.80 -12.35
C GLY A 61 12.43 3.70 -11.67
N LEU A 62 11.16 3.50 -12.04
CA LEU A 62 10.34 2.38 -11.57
C LEU A 62 10.44 1.21 -12.54
N GLY A 63 10.95 0.08 -12.05
CA GLY A 63 11.11 -1.15 -12.83
C GLY A 63 9.80 -1.94 -13.00
N PRO A 64 9.79 -2.98 -13.87
CA PRO A 64 8.62 -3.83 -14.12
C PRO A 64 7.95 -4.41 -12.85
N GLU A 65 8.75 -4.91 -11.89
CA GLU A 65 8.26 -5.55 -10.66
C GLU A 65 7.56 -4.59 -9.71
N PHE A 66 7.84 -3.29 -9.84
CA PHE A 66 7.08 -2.25 -9.12
C PHE A 66 5.58 -2.34 -9.44
N TYR A 67 5.24 -2.56 -10.72
CA TYR A 67 3.87 -2.58 -11.22
C TYR A 67 3.19 -3.92 -10.98
N ALA A 68 3.92 -5.02 -11.17
CA ALA A 68 3.37 -6.35 -10.98
C ALA A 68 3.19 -6.66 -9.48
N LYS A 69 4.27 -6.95 -8.75
CA LYS A 69 4.16 -7.35 -7.34
C LYS A 69 3.79 -6.16 -6.45
N GLY A 70 2.70 -6.28 -5.71
CA GLY A 70 2.28 -5.31 -4.69
C GLY A 70 1.58 -4.07 -5.22
N LEU A 71 1.20 -4.03 -6.50
CA LEU A 71 0.42 -2.92 -7.08
C LEU A 71 -0.76 -3.41 -7.95
N LEU A 72 -0.51 -4.04 -9.10
CA LEU A 72 -1.57 -4.47 -10.04
C LEU A 72 -1.81 -5.99 -10.07
N GLN A 73 -0.95 -6.80 -9.43
CA GLN A 73 -1.20 -8.21 -9.22
C GLN A 73 -2.36 -8.43 -8.22
N ALA A 74 -3.21 -9.42 -8.49
CA ALA A 74 -4.18 -9.92 -7.52
C ALA A 74 -3.49 -10.48 -6.25
N PRO A 75 -4.17 -10.48 -5.08
CA PRO A 75 -3.63 -11.07 -3.86
C PRO A 75 -3.36 -12.57 -4.05
N ASP A 76 -2.35 -13.10 -3.36
CA ASP A 76 -2.00 -14.51 -3.45
C ASP A 76 -3.08 -15.37 -2.75
N HIS A 77 -3.64 -14.86 -1.65
CA HIS A 77 -4.72 -15.50 -0.89
C HIS A 77 -5.77 -14.49 -0.38
N SER A 78 -6.96 -15.00 -0.06
CA SER A 78 -8.07 -14.20 0.48
C SER A 78 -7.75 -13.51 1.81
N TYR A 79 -6.87 -14.10 2.62
CA TYR A 79 -6.51 -13.65 3.96
C TYR A 79 -5.21 -12.83 4.00
N ASP A 80 -4.60 -12.54 2.85
CA ASP A 80 -3.35 -11.78 2.80
C ASP A 80 -3.58 -10.36 3.34
N PRO A 81 -2.83 -9.91 4.36
CA PRO A 81 -2.98 -8.58 4.95
C PRO A 81 -2.25 -7.52 4.11
N THR A 82 -2.48 -7.50 2.80
CA THR A 82 -1.81 -6.62 1.83
C THR A 82 -2.81 -5.74 1.10
N ILE A 83 -2.45 -4.49 0.87
CA ILE A 83 -3.24 -3.58 0.03
C ILE A 83 -3.04 -4.04 -1.41
N THR A 84 -4.08 -4.62 -2.00
CA THR A 84 -4.08 -5.13 -3.37
C THR A 84 -5.46 -4.93 -4.01
N ILE A 85 -5.54 -5.14 -5.32
CA ILE A 85 -6.80 -5.15 -6.05
C ILE A 85 -7.01 -6.60 -6.51
N ASN A 86 -7.93 -7.32 -5.85
CA ASN A 86 -8.34 -8.61 -6.38
C ASN A 86 -9.12 -8.38 -7.68
N SER A 87 -8.56 -8.81 -8.80
CA SER A 87 -9.13 -8.62 -10.14
C SER A 87 -9.58 -9.92 -10.79
N VAL A 88 -9.29 -11.08 -10.18
CA VAL A 88 -9.45 -12.38 -10.84
C VAL A 88 -10.06 -13.47 -9.95
N LEU A 89 -9.75 -13.50 -8.66
CA LEU A 89 -10.14 -14.61 -7.80
C LEU A 89 -11.54 -14.41 -7.24
N LYS A 90 -12.37 -15.44 -7.35
CA LYS A 90 -13.60 -15.59 -6.57
C LYS A 90 -13.31 -16.49 -5.38
N TYR A 91 -13.69 -16.05 -4.19
CA TYR A 91 -13.45 -16.81 -2.96
C TYR A 91 -14.71 -17.56 -2.53
N ASP A 92 -14.50 -18.78 -2.05
CA ASP A 92 -15.56 -19.65 -1.56
C ASP A 92 -15.99 -19.23 -0.14
N ASP A 93 -17.20 -19.59 0.28
CA ASP A 93 -17.71 -19.29 1.63
C ASP A 93 -16.80 -19.85 2.74
N SER A 94 -16.11 -20.96 2.49
CA SER A 94 -15.12 -21.55 3.41
C SER A 94 -13.92 -20.63 3.68
N GLU A 95 -13.60 -19.76 2.73
CA GLU A 95 -12.51 -18.78 2.83
C GLU A 95 -12.98 -17.47 3.49
N ASN A 96 -14.28 -17.31 3.71
CA ASN A 96 -14.86 -16.04 4.16
C ASN A 96 -14.42 -15.67 5.59
N SER A 97 -14.27 -16.63 6.51
CA SER A 97 -14.03 -16.33 7.93
C SER A 97 -12.78 -15.47 8.22
N THR A 98 -11.75 -15.58 7.38
CA THR A 98 -10.48 -14.85 7.51
C THR A 98 -10.21 -13.90 6.34
N ARG A 99 -11.17 -13.74 5.42
CA ARG A 99 -11.03 -12.93 4.20
C ARG A 99 -10.75 -11.47 4.55
N LEU A 100 -9.79 -10.88 3.83
CA LEU A 100 -9.43 -9.45 3.90
C LEU A 100 -9.52 -8.76 2.53
N GLN A 101 -9.92 -9.50 1.50
CA GLN A 101 -10.04 -9.06 0.12
C GLN A 101 -11.52 -9.12 -0.31
N ILE A 102 -11.88 -8.50 -1.44
CA ILE A 102 -13.24 -8.62 -1.97
C ILE A 102 -13.58 -10.08 -2.34
N ALA A 103 -14.86 -10.45 -2.23
CA ALA A 103 -15.34 -11.80 -2.50
C ALA A 103 -15.30 -12.19 -3.98
N ASP A 104 -15.87 -11.33 -4.82
CA ASP A 104 -16.05 -11.55 -6.25
C ASP A 104 -15.78 -10.24 -7.02
N PRO A 105 -14.66 -10.13 -7.75
CA PRO A 105 -14.31 -8.93 -8.52
C PRO A 105 -15.35 -8.59 -9.59
N THR A 106 -16.00 -9.59 -10.18
CA THR A 106 -16.98 -9.39 -11.26
C THR A 106 -18.29 -8.78 -10.77
N GLN A 107 -18.56 -8.89 -9.46
CA GLN A 107 -19.73 -8.27 -8.81
C GLN A 107 -19.36 -6.96 -8.09
N ARG A 108 -18.08 -6.77 -7.76
CA ARG A 108 -17.63 -5.57 -7.06
C ARG A 108 -17.23 -4.45 -8.01
N PHE A 109 -16.71 -4.77 -9.20
CA PHE A 109 -16.19 -3.79 -10.15
C PHE A 109 -16.87 -3.92 -11.51
N SER A 110 -17.78 -3.00 -11.81
CA SER A 110 -18.38 -2.85 -13.14
C SER A 110 -17.74 -1.71 -13.92
N ASN A 111 -17.12 -0.74 -13.23
CA ASN A 111 -16.49 0.43 -13.83
C ASN A 111 -15.35 1.00 -12.96
N ALA A 112 -14.68 2.04 -13.44
CA ALA A 112 -13.56 2.67 -12.73
C ALA A 112 -13.97 3.39 -11.43
N GLU A 113 -15.20 3.89 -11.35
CA GLU A 113 -15.74 4.53 -10.13
C GLU A 113 -16.03 3.50 -9.04
N ASP A 114 -16.42 2.27 -9.40
CA ASP A 114 -16.57 1.19 -8.43
C ASP A 114 -15.23 0.84 -7.77
N LEU A 115 -14.14 0.83 -8.55
CA LEU A 115 -12.78 0.64 -8.02
C LEU A 115 -12.36 1.83 -7.15
N HIS A 116 -12.65 3.06 -7.59
CA HIS A 116 -12.33 4.26 -6.84
C HIS A 116 -13.06 4.27 -5.49
N SER A 117 -14.38 4.07 -5.48
CA SER A 117 -15.18 4.00 -4.26
C SER A 117 -14.75 2.87 -3.32
N TYR A 118 -14.40 1.69 -3.84
CA TYR A 118 -13.82 0.60 -3.04
C TYR A 118 -12.56 1.05 -2.31
N MET A 119 -11.60 1.58 -3.06
CA MET A 119 -10.31 1.99 -2.51
C MET A 119 -10.50 3.16 -1.54
N HIS A 120 -11.38 4.11 -1.84
CA HIS A 120 -11.72 5.21 -0.95
C HIS A 120 -12.31 4.72 0.38
N ASN A 121 -13.32 3.85 0.35
CA ASN A 121 -13.98 3.30 1.54
C ASN A 121 -13.05 2.38 2.35
N MET A 122 -12.18 1.61 1.68
CA MET A 122 -11.15 0.82 2.36
C MET A 122 -10.15 1.74 3.07
N PHE A 123 -9.70 2.82 2.42
CA PHE A 123 -8.78 3.79 3.03
C PHE A 123 -9.44 4.64 4.11
N ASP A 124 -10.76 4.87 4.07
CA ASP A 124 -11.50 5.44 5.21
C ASP A 124 -11.25 4.63 6.48
N LEU A 125 -11.31 3.30 6.40
CA LEU A 125 -11.03 2.43 7.54
C LEU A 125 -9.54 2.36 7.88
N ILE A 126 -8.67 2.17 6.88
CA ILE A 126 -7.21 2.10 7.11
C ILE A 126 -6.74 3.37 7.81
N TYR A 127 -7.06 4.55 7.29
CA TYR A 127 -6.67 5.83 7.90
C TYR A 127 -7.27 6.02 9.28
N THR A 128 -8.52 5.61 9.52
CA THR A 128 -9.10 5.63 10.88
C THR A 128 -8.28 4.80 11.86
N LEU A 129 -7.93 3.56 11.48
CA LEU A 129 -7.12 2.67 12.31
C LEU A 129 -5.66 3.14 12.47
N GLU A 130 -5.10 3.82 11.48
CA GLU A 130 -3.78 4.45 11.54
C GLU A 130 -3.77 5.66 12.46
N ILE A 131 -4.79 6.53 12.41
CA ILE A 131 -4.96 7.68 13.33
C ILE A 131 -4.98 7.20 14.78
N LEU A 132 -5.82 6.20 15.07
CA LEU A 132 -5.98 5.68 16.43
C LEU A 132 -4.69 5.00 16.93
N GLU A 133 -4.04 4.17 16.11
CA GLU A 133 -2.76 3.56 16.48
C GLU A 133 -1.68 4.61 16.68
N GLY A 134 -1.56 5.59 15.78
CA GLY A 134 -0.53 6.61 15.87
C GLY A 134 -0.73 7.53 17.08
N ARG A 135 -1.98 7.85 17.45
CA ARG A 135 -2.29 8.54 18.72
C ARG A 135 -1.89 7.72 19.94
N ALA A 136 -2.16 6.42 19.93
CA ALA A 136 -1.78 5.52 21.02
C ALA A 136 -0.26 5.44 21.16
N VAL A 137 0.46 5.24 20.06
CA VAL A 137 1.92 5.13 20.03
C VAL A 137 2.60 6.44 20.41
N ALA A 138 2.08 7.60 19.98
CA ALA A 138 2.63 8.90 20.34
C ALA A 138 2.59 9.18 21.86
N LYS A 139 1.69 8.51 22.61
CA LYS A 139 1.58 8.59 24.08
C LYS A 139 2.56 7.67 24.83
N LEU A 140 3.24 6.75 24.13
CA LEU A 140 4.18 5.81 24.74
C LEU A 140 5.48 6.48 25.20
N GLY A 141 6.22 5.77 26.05
CA GLY A 141 7.56 6.16 26.48
C GLY A 141 8.61 5.99 25.37
N TYR A 142 9.83 6.43 25.68
CA TYR A 142 10.95 6.41 24.75
C TYR A 142 11.28 5.00 24.26
N ASN A 143 11.39 4.03 25.16
CA ASN A 143 11.80 2.66 24.85
C ASN A 143 10.77 1.98 23.96
N GLU A 144 9.50 2.12 24.30
CA GLU A 144 8.39 1.51 23.56
C GLU A 144 8.28 2.12 22.15
N LYS A 145 8.43 3.44 22.01
CA LYS A 145 8.51 4.09 20.69
C LYS A 145 9.70 3.57 19.88
N ASN A 146 10.87 3.45 20.51
CA ASN A 146 12.07 2.92 19.87
C ASN A 146 11.90 1.47 19.40
N ASP A 147 11.12 0.65 20.09
CA ASP A 147 10.89 -0.74 19.70
C ASP A 147 9.86 -0.91 18.59
N LEU A 148 8.84 -0.04 18.56
CA LEU A 148 7.70 -0.13 17.65
C LEU A 148 7.83 0.68 16.37
N LEU A 149 8.65 1.73 16.34
CA LEU A 149 8.72 2.69 15.23
C LEU A 149 10.08 2.69 14.54
N ARG A 150 10.07 2.90 13.23
CA ARG A 150 11.29 3.12 12.42
C ARG A 150 11.14 4.39 11.60
N LYS A 151 12.26 4.85 11.05
CA LYS A 151 12.28 5.92 10.07
C LYS A 151 12.49 5.33 8.68
N ILE A 152 11.74 5.84 7.71
CA ILE A 152 11.93 5.54 6.30
C ILE A 152 12.62 6.71 5.60
N GLU A 153 13.60 6.41 4.75
CA GLU A 153 14.38 7.41 4.03
C GLU A 153 14.56 7.03 2.56
N ASN A 154 14.86 8.03 1.73
CA ASN A 154 15.25 7.85 0.33
C ASN A 154 16.78 7.83 0.25
N ILE A 155 17.33 6.77 -0.31
CA ILE A 155 18.76 6.68 -0.62
C ILE A 155 18.93 6.76 -2.14
N TYR A 156 19.82 7.66 -2.58
CA TYR A 156 20.15 7.82 -3.99
C TYR A 156 21.50 7.19 -4.27
N LYS A 157 21.54 6.32 -5.28
CA LYS A 157 22.76 5.64 -5.73
C LYS A 157 22.91 5.86 -7.22
N LYS A 158 24.12 5.66 -7.73
CA LYS A 158 24.37 5.76 -9.18
C LYS A 158 23.71 4.59 -9.90
N ASP A 159 22.87 4.92 -10.86
CA ASP A 159 22.17 3.98 -11.72
C ASP A 159 23.01 3.53 -12.92
N PRO A 160 22.65 2.39 -13.56
CA PRO A 160 23.27 1.95 -14.81
C PRO A 160 23.15 2.98 -15.95
N ASP A 161 22.13 3.83 -15.92
CA ASP A 161 21.96 4.93 -16.88
C ASP A 161 22.82 6.16 -16.56
N GLY A 162 23.56 6.14 -15.45
CA GLY A 162 24.48 7.17 -15.01
C GLY A 162 23.89 8.21 -14.05
N ASN A 163 22.57 8.23 -13.84
CA ASN A 163 21.89 9.21 -12.99
C ASN A 163 21.92 8.81 -11.50
N GLN A 164 21.55 9.75 -10.62
CA GLN A 164 21.41 9.55 -9.17
C GLN A 164 20.08 10.12 -8.67
N VAL A 165 19.02 9.98 -9.47
CA VAL A 165 17.71 10.61 -9.23
C VAL A 165 16.60 9.62 -8.87
N TYR A 166 16.90 8.32 -8.89
CA TYR A 166 15.95 7.27 -8.53
C TYR A 166 16.28 6.78 -7.12
N ALA A 167 15.37 6.99 -6.18
CA ALA A 167 15.57 6.57 -4.81
C ALA A 167 15.34 5.06 -4.62
N THR A 168 16.08 4.44 -3.73
CA THR A 168 15.64 3.25 -2.98
C THR A 168 15.08 3.70 -1.63
N ASN A 169 14.17 2.92 -1.04
CA ASN A 169 13.74 3.19 0.33
C ASN A 169 14.62 2.42 1.32
N ALA A 170 15.03 3.06 2.40
CA ALA A 170 15.73 2.40 3.50
C ALA A 170 15.01 2.62 4.82
N ILE A 171 15.01 1.58 5.65
CA ILE A 171 14.50 1.63 7.01
C ILE A 171 15.67 1.66 7.97
N ARG A 172 15.58 2.52 8.98
CA ARG A 172 16.55 2.55 10.07
C ARG A 172 15.87 2.83 11.40
N ARG A 173 16.61 2.59 12.48
CA ARG A 173 16.24 3.06 13.82
C ARG A 173 16.20 4.59 13.84
N LEU A 174 15.24 5.12 14.60
CA LEU A 174 15.17 6.54 14.90
C LEU A 174 16.30 6.89 15.88
N THR A 175 16.89 8.08 15.75
CA THR A 175 17.83 8.58 16.76
C THR A 175 17.09 9.00 18.02
N PRO A 176 17.77 9.16 19.17
CA PRO A 176 17.13 9.62 20.40
C PRO A 176 16.39 10.96 20.22
N ASP A 177 16.99 11.91 19.50
CA ASP A 177 16.40 13.21 19.22
C ASP A 177 15.16 13.12 18.31
N GLU A 178 15.16 12.19 17.35
CA GLU A 178 14.00 11.93 16.51
C GLU A 178 12.85 11.35 17.35
N ILE A 179 13.13 10.38 18.24
CA ILE A 179 12.11 9.78 19.11
C ILE A 179 11.48 10.82 20.04
N HIS A 180 12.28 11.71 20.63
CA HIS A 180 11.78 12.77 21.51
C HIS A 180 10.86 13.78 20.81
N LYS A 181 10.88 13.86 19.47
CA LYS A 181 9.95 14.70 18.69
C LYS A 181 8.58 14.02 18.49
N LEU A 182 8.48 12.71 18.67
CA LEU A 182 7.29 11.91 18.35
C LEU A 182 6.23 11.98 19.46
N ASN A 183 5.70 13.17 19.72
CA ASN A 183 4.76 13.44 20.82
C ASN A 183 3.31 13.66 20.37
N SER A 184 3.05 13.57 19.07
CA SER A 184 1.71 13.71 18.50
C SER A 184 1.56 12.82 17.27
N PHE A 185 0.32 12.57 16.84
CA PHE A 185 0.07 11.86 15.58
C PHE A 185 0.73 12.57 14.39
N ASP A 186 0.58 13.89 14.31
CA ASP A 186 1.18 14.71 13.25
C ASP A 186 2.70 14.58 13.20
N SER A 187 3.37 14.51 14.36
CA SER A 187 4.83 14.36 14.40
C SER A 187 5.30 13.04 13.78
N LEU A 188 4.48 11.98 13.76
CA LEU A 188 4.82 10.74 13.07
C LEU A 188 4.85 10.94 11.55
N ILE A 189 3.95 11.76 11.01
CA ILE A 189 3.87 12.09 9.59
C ILE A 189 5.05 12.99 9.19
N GLU A 190 5.33 14.02 9.99
CA GLU A 190 6.35 15.04 9.72
C GLU A 190 7.80 14.52 9.85
N ASN A 191 8.00 13.41 10.55
CA ASN A 191 9.33 12.83 10.80
C ASN A 191 9.54 11.50 10.06
N ASP A 192 8.77 11.25 9.01
CA ASP A 192 8.90 10.07 8.13
C ASP A 192 8.87 8.75 8.89
N VAL A 193 7.91 8.62 9.80
CA VAL A 193 7.78 7.44 10.66
C VAL A 193 6.97 6.35 9.98
N ILE A 194 7.41 5.10 10.20
CA ILE A 194 6.73 3.87 9.82
C ILE A 194 6.71 2.92 11.02
N THR A 195 5.70 2.07 11.11
CA THR A 195 5.67 1.02 12.15
C THR A 195 6.64 -0.10 11.79
N ARG A 196 7.30 -0.70 12.78
CA ARG A 196 8.20 -1.86 12.54
C ARG A 196 7.41 -3.13 12.18
N ARG A 197 6.22 -3.29 12.75
CA ARG A 197 5.46 -4.55 12.85
C ARG A 197 5.34 -5.36 11.55
N GLY A 198 5.21 -4.69 10.40
CA GLY A 198 5.01 -5.34 9.09
C GLY A 198 6.11 -5.04 8.07
N TYR A 199 7.23 -4.47 8.52
CA TYR A 199 8.34 -4.05 7.66
C TYR A 199 9.68 -4.49 8.26
N LYS A 200 10.77 -4.34 7.51
CA LYS A 200 12.11 -4.68 7.99
C LYS A 200 12.46 -3.85 9.23
N ASP A 201 13.24 -4.44 10.13
CA ASP A 201 13.74 -3.72 11.31
C ASP A 201 14.73 -2.61 10.92
N GLU A 202 15.63 -2.94 10.01
CA GLU A 202 16.66 -2.06 9.47
C GLU A 202 17.12 -2.61 8.11
N GLY A 203 17.54 -1.72 7.22
CA GLY A 203 18.10 -2.06 5.92
C GLY A 203 17.30 -1.51 4.74
N GLU A 204 17.81 -1.79 3.55
CA GLU A 204 17.29 -1.24 2.31
C GLU A 204 16.23 -2.15 1.67
N TYR A 205 15.25 -1.50 1.05
CA TYR A 205 14.36 -2.08 0.07
C TYR A 205 14.94 -1.80 -1.32
N GLU A 206 15.42 -2.86 -1.95
CA GLU A 206 15.91 -2.79 -3.33
C GLU A 206 14.80 -2.31 -4.26
N ARG A 207 15.16 -1.50 -5.26
CA ARG A 207 14.26 -1.13 -6.35
C ARG A 207 13.91 -2.36 -7.18
N ASN A 208 12.71 -2.35 -7.76
CA ASN A 208 12.20 -3.46 -8.56
C ASN A 208 12.15 -4.77 -7.75
N GLY A 209 11.82 -4.66 -6.46
CA GLY A 209 11.74 -5.79 -5.54
C GLY A 209 10.31 -6.25 -5.28
N TYR A 210 10.18 -7.45 -4.73
CA TYR A 210 8.89 -8.11 -4.46
C TYR A 210 8.30 -7.64 -3.13
N HIS A 211 8.05 -6.34 -3.02
CA HIS A 211 7.58 -5.70 -1.80
C HIS A 211 6.07 -5.43 -1.89
N THR A 212 5.37 -5.55 -0.76
CA THR A 212 3.93 -5.24 -0.66
C THR A 212 3.68 -4.28 0.50
N ILE A 213 2.56 -3.56 0.45
CA ILE A 213 2.14 -2.67 1.55
C ILE A 213 1.19 -3.44 2.45
N ASN A 214 1.50 -3.49 3.74
CA ASN A 214 0.68 -4.18 4.72
C ASN A 214 -0.56 -3.34 5.06
N LEU A 215 -1.74 -3.96 5.09
CA LEU A 215 -3.03 -3.32 5.44
C LEU A 215 -3.04 -2.74 6.86
N PHE A 216 -2.33 -3.37 7.78
CA PHE A 216 -2.43 -3.12 9.23
C PHE A 216 -1.13 -2.65 9.86
N SER A 217 -0.09 -2.38 9.08
CA SER A 217 1.15 -1.75 9.54
C SER A 217 1.26 -0.35 8.93
N PRO A 218 0.93 0.69 9.72
CA PRO A 218 0.93 2.06 9.25
C PRO A 218 2.26 2.51 8.65
N ILE A 219 2.15 3.20 7.50
CA ILE A 219 3.19 4.09 6.96
C ILE A 219 2.66 5.52 7.14
N TYR A 220 3.02 6.15 8.26
CA TYR A 220 2.59 7.52 8.56
C TYR A 220 3.24 8.53 7.63
N SER A 221 4.50 8.27 7.27
CA SER A 221 5.29 9.04 6.33
C SER A 221 4.55 9.36 5.03
N ALA A 222 4.87 10.54 4.49
CA ALA A 222 4.56 10.97 3.14
C ALA A 222 5.85 11.33 2.39
N LEU A 223 6.91 10.54 2.63
CA LEU A 223 8.25 10.74 2.09
C LEU A 223 8.22 10.86 0.57
N SER A 224 8.53 12.06 0.09
CA SER A 224 8.58 12.40 -1.33
C SER A 224 10.01 12.43 -1.86
N SER A 225 10.18 12.15 -3.15
CA SER A 225 11.45 12.34 -3.86
C SER A 225 11.49 13.71 -4.55
N LYS A 226 12.36 14.61 -4.07
CA LYS A 226 12.61 15.91 -4.72
C LYS A 226 13.50 15.78 -5.95
N GLU A 227 14.39 14.80 -5.96
CA GLU A 227 15.37 14.60 -7.03
C GLU A 227 14.75 13.92 -8.26
N GLY A 228 13.72 13.08 -8.09
CA GLY A 228 13.10 12.35 -9.18
C GLY A 228 12.01 11.40 -8.71
N THR A 229 12.32 10.11 -8.70
CA THR A 229 11.36 9.04 -8.47
C THR A 229 11.52 8.46 -7.06
N PRO A 230 10.43 8.20 -6.33
CA PRO A 230 10.48 7.60 -5.00
C PRO A 230 10.85 6.11 -5.07
N GLY A 231 11.28 5.56 -3.94
CA GLY A 231 11.55 4.12 -3.83
C GLY A 231 10.28 3.27 -3.86
N ASP A 232 10.49 1.97 -4.01
CA ASP A 232 9.47 0.94 -4.22
C ASP A 232 8.36 0.89 -3.15
N LEU A 233 8.70 1.09 -1.88
CA LEU A 233 7.74 0.96 -0.76
C LEU A 233 6.86 2.21 -0.67
N MET A 234 7.47 3.39 -0.66
CA MET A 234 6.74 4.66 -0.63
C MET A 234 5.96 4.88 -1.92
N GLY A 235 6.54 4.54 -3.07
CA GLY A 235 5.88 4.63 -4.36
C GLY A 235 4.58 3.83 -4.38
N ARG A 236 4.59 2.56 -3.94
CA ARG A 236 3.35 1.75 -3.90
C ARG A 236 2.34 2.31 -2.90
N ARG A 237 2.78 2.70 -1.70
CA ARG A 237 1.89 3.29 -0.69
C ARG A 237 1.20 4.55 -1.22
N MET A 238 1.95 5.50 -1.77
CA MET A 238 1.41 6.74 -2.31
C MET A 238 0.54 6.51 -3.54
N ALA A 239 0.87 5.53 -4.40
CA ALA A 239 0.03 5.15 -5.53
C ALA A 239 -1.36 4.67 -5.09
N PHE A 240 -1.45 3.87 -4.02
CA PHE A 240 -2.74 3.45 -3.45
C PHE A 240 -3.50 4.60 -2.78
N GLU A 241 -2.80 5.51 -2.08
CA GLU A 241 -3.44 6.69 -1.49
C GLU A 241 -4.01 7.63 -2.57
N LEU A 242 -3.32 7.77 -3.70
CA LEU A 242 -3.82 8.53 -4.85
C LEU A 242 -4.98 7.82 -5.55
N LEU A 243 -4.95 6.50 -5.63
CA LEU A 243 -6.10 5.72 -6.11
C LEU A 243 -7.32 5.94 -5.23
N ALA A 244 -7.17 5.96 -3.90
CA ALA A 244 -8.26 6.23 -2.97
C ALA A 244 -8.73 7.70 -2.98
N ALA A 245 -7.86 8.65 -3.30
CA ALA A 245 -8.20 10.08 -3.29
C ALA A 245 -8.76 10.60 -4.62
N LYS A 246 -8.34 10.02 -5.75
CA LYS A 246 -8.60 10.56 -7.10
C LYS A 246 -8.96 9.48 -8.12
N GLY A 247 -9.00 8.21 -7.74
CA GLY A 247 -9.28 7.11 -8.65
C GLY A 247 -8.09 6.72 -9.54
N TYR A 248 -8.30 5.72 -10.39
CA TYR A 248 -7.23 5.10 -11.17
C TYR A 248 -6.62 6.06 -12.19
N LYS A 249 -7.47 6.69 -13.02
CA LYS A 249 -7.02 7.52 -14.15
C LYS A 249 -6.52 8.90 -13.74
N GLU A 250 -7.10 9.51 -12.70
CA GLU A 250 -6.72 10.87 -12.28
C GLU A 250 -5.73 10.89 -11.11
N GLY A 251 -5.61 9.79 -10.35
CA GLY A 251 -4.73 9.69 -9.19
C GLY A 251 -3.54 8.78 -9.43
N MET A 252 -3.80 7.48 -9.55
CA MET A 252 -2.75 6.47 -9.61
C MET A 252 -1.91 6.58 -10.90
N VAL A 253 -2.53 6.56 -12.08
CA VAL A 253 -1.84 6.56 -13.38
C VAL A 253 -0.89 7.74 -13.55
N PRO A 254 -1.27 9.01 -13.26
CA PRO A 254 -0.35 10.14 -13.40
C PRO A 254 0.87 10.07 -12.48
N TYR A 255 0.79 9.32 -11.37
CA TYR A 255 1.88 9.17 -10.41
C TYR A 255 2.85 8.04 -10.74
N ILE A 256 2.38 6.96 -11.36
CA ILE A 256 3.20 5.79 -11.68
C ILE A 256 3.57 5.71 -13.17
N SER A 257 3.17 6.68 -14.00
CA SER A 257 3.50 6.70 -15.43
C SER A 257 4.29 7.95 -15.83
N ASN A 258 4.79 7.96 -17.06
CA ASN A 258 5.43 9.12 -17.68
C ASN A 258 4.43 10.12 -18.29
N GLN A 259 3.16 10.14 -17.84
CA GLN A 259 2.11 11.02 -18.36
C GLN A 259 2.54 12.50 -18.42
N TYR A 260 3.32 12.97 -17.46
CA TYR A 260 3.84 14.34 -17.40
C TYR A 260 5.29 14.51 -17.88
N GLU A 261 5.87 13.52 -18.58
CA GLU A 261 7.27 13.57 -19.02
C GLU A 261 7.56 14.78 -19.90
N LYS A 262 6.69 15.05 -20.90
CA LYS A 262 6.86 16.20 -21.79
C LYS A 262 6.87 17.51 -21.02
N GLU A 263 5.92 17.68 -20.10
CA GLU A 263 5.82 18.89 -19.27
C GLU A 263 7.02 19.03 -18.32
N ALA A 264 7.50 17.92 -17.75
CA ALA A 264 8.73 17.92 -16.96
C ALA A 264 9.92 18.43 -17.78
N LYS A 265 10.07 17.91 -19.01
CA LYS A 265 11.14 18.33 -19.93
C LYS A 265 11.03 19.82 -20.28
N ASP A 266 9.84 20.30 -20.61
CA ASP A 266 9.58 21.71 -20.96
C ASP A 266 9.86 22.65 -19.78
N ARG A 267 9.66 22.18 -18.53
CA ARG A 267 10.00 22.89 -17.28
C ARG A 267 11.47 22.76 -16.88
N GLY A 268 12.29 22.08 -17.67
CA GLY A 268 13.72 21.89 -17.41
C GLY A 268 14.07 20.73 -16.47
N HIS A 269 13.07 19.96 -16.00
CA HIS A 269 13.30 18.71 -15.28
C HIS A 269 13.58 17.60 -16.28
N LYS A 270 14.88 17.37 -16.56
CA LYS A 270 15.33 16.44 -17.60
C LYS A 270 16.58 15.69 -17.18
N ILE A 271 16.75 14.50 -17.73
CA ILE A 271 17.91 13.63 -17.50
C ILE A 271 18.39 13.02 -18.81
N ASN A 272 19.65 12.61 -18.84
CA ASN A 272 20.19 11.78 -19.91
C ASN A 272 20.10 10.32 -19.46
N SER A 273 19.21 9.54 -20.05
CA SER A 273 19.07 8.11 -19.77
C SER A 273 19.43 7.32 -21.02
N TYR A 274 20.44 6.44 -20.91
CA TYR A 274 20.93 5.60 -22.02
C TYR A 274 21.21 6.39 -23.32
N GLY A 275 21.82 7.58 -23.19
CA GLY A 275 22.18 8.43 -24.34
C GLY A 275 21.02 9.26 -24.92
N LYS A 276 19.83 9.22 -24.33
CA LYS A 276 18.67 10.04 -24.73
C LYS A 276 18.28 11.02 -23.63
N GLU A 277 18.05 12.28 -24.01
CA GLU A 277 17.51 13.29 -23.09
C GLU A 277 15.99 13.15 -22.98
N ILE A 278 15.50 12.82 -21.79
CA ILE A 278 14.09 12.60 -21.47
C ILE A 278 13.63 13.54 -20.33
N GLY A 279 12.32 13.72 -20.19
CA GLY A 279 11.76 14.44 -19.04
C GLY A 279 11.83 13.60 -17.76
N LEU A 280 12.02 14.25 -16.62
CA LEU A 280 12.02 13.60 -15.31
C LEU A 280 10.78 14.01 -14.52
N VAL A 281 9.80 13.10 -14.43
CA VAL A 281 8.57 13.31 -13.67
C VAL A 281 8.88 13.22 -12.17
N THR A 282 8.96 14.38 -11.51
CA THR A 282 9.19 14.48 -10.05
C THR A 282 7.89 14.34 -9.26
N ASP A 283 7.99 13.96 -8.00
CA ASP A 283 6.81 13.89 -7.11
C ASP A 283 6.15 15.27 -6.91
N ASP A 284 6.91 16.35 -6.95
CA ASP A 284 6.38 17.72 -6.85
C ASP A 284 5.52 18.08 -8.07
N LEU A 285 5.97 17.72 -9.29
CA LEU A 285 5.18 17.91 -10.50
C LEU A 285 3.89 17.10 -10.43
N VAL A 286 3.94 15.83 -10.01
CA VAL A 286 2.73 15.03 -9.89
C VAL A 286 1.76 15.63 -8.87
N LEU A 287 2.24 16.04 -7.69
CA LEU A 287 1.40 16.68 -6.66
C LEU A 287 0.71 17.93 -7.21
N GLU A 288 1.47 18.79 -7.91
CA GLU A 288 0.97 20.01 -8.53
C GLU A 288 -0.18 19.70 -9.50
N LYS A 289 0.03 18.71 -10.38
CA LYS A 289 -0.89 18.40 -11.48
C LYS A 289 -2.14 17.66 -11.00
N VAL A 290 -1.98 16.63 -10.18
CA VAL A 290 -3.09 15.79 -9.69
C VAL A 290 -4.06 16.59 -8.82
N PHE A 291 -3.53 17.53 -8.02
CA PHE A 291 -4.34 18.34 -7.11
C PHE A 291 -4.50 19.79 -7.52
N ASN A 292 -4.09 20.15 -8.75
CA ASN A 292 -4.18 21.50 -9.28
C ASN A 292 -3.69 22.57 -8.27
N LYS A 293 -2.45 22.39 -7.77
CA LYS A 293 -1.80 23.28 -6.79
C LYS A 293 -2.49 23.42 -5.43
N LYS A 294 -3.48 22.60 -5.09
CA LYS A 294 -4.14 22.60 -3.76
C LYS A 294 -3.16 22.33 -2.62
N TYR A 295 -2.17 21.47 -2.85
CA TYR A 295 -1.20 21.06 -1.84
C TYR A 295 0.21 21.56 -2.16
N THR A 296 0.90 22.05 -1.13
CA THR A 296 2.30 22.50 -1.20
C THR A 296 3.30 21.41 -0.85
N SER A 297 2.84 20.29 -0.26
CA SER A 297 3.66 19.13 0.04
C SER A 297 2.81 17.87 0.19
N TRP A 298 3.44 16.71 0.00
CA TRP A 298 2.82 15.40 0.26
C TRP A 298 2.45 15.22 1.73
N VAL A 299 3.22 15.79 2.65
CA VAL A 299 2.87 15.84 4.09
C VAL A 299 1.54 16.57 4.31
N ARG A 300 1.31 17.70 3.63
CA ARG A 300 0.04 18.43 3.75
C ARG A 300 -1.12 17.63 3.17
N PHE A 301 -0.93 16.99 2.02
CA PHE A 301 -1.93 16.07 1.45
C PHE A 301 -2.29 14.95 2.44
N LYS A 302 -1.28 14.25 2.97
CA LYS A 302 -1.44 13.14 3.91
C LYS A 302 -2.20 13.55 5.18
N LYS A 303 -1.83 14.71 5.76
CA LYS A 303 -2.54 15.28 6.92
C LYS A 303 -4.00 15.60 6.62
N ASP A 304 -4.28 16.20 5.46
CA ASP A 304 -5.66 16.52 5.07
C ASP A 304 -6.50 15.25 4.82
N MET A 305 -5.90 14.17 4.28
CA MET A 305 -6.57 12.87 4.16
C MET A 305 -6.95 12.28 5.52
N TYR A 306 -6.05 12.33 6.51
CA TYR A 306 -6.38 11.91 7.88
C TYR A 306 -7.44 12.81 8.51
N LYS A 307 -7.32 14.13 8.34
CA LYS A 307 -8.24 15.10 8.93
C LYS A 307 -9.68 14.94 8.40
N GLU A 308 -9.82 14.61 7.12
CA GLU A 308 -11.11 14.30 6.51
C GLU A 308 -11.83 13.16 7.25
N ARG A 309 -11.11 12.07 7.59
CA ARG A 309 -11.69 10.92 8.32
C ARG A 309 -11.98 11.27 9.77
N GLU A 310 -11.06 11.99 10.42
CA GLU A 310 -11.27 12.45 11.80
C GLU A 310 -12.56 13.27 11.93
N ASN A 311 -12.82 14.17 10.98
CA ASN A 311 -14.04 14.99 10.97
C ASN A 311 -15.33 14.17 10.78
N ARG A 312 -15.23 12.90 10.37
CA ARG A 312 -16.35 11.97 10.18
C ARG A 312 -16.51 10.96 11.33
N PHE A 313 -15.63 10.98 12.34
CA PHE A 313 -15.66 10.01 13.45
C PHE A 313 -16.99 9.93 14.21
N SER A 314 -17.75 11.03 14.27
CA SER A 314 -19.09 11.04 14.89
C SER A 314 -20.13 10.22 14.12
N LYS A 315 -19.85 9.87 12.86
CA LYS A 315 -20.74 9.10 11.98
C LYS A 315 -20.30 7.65 11.82
N LEU A 316 -19.28 7.20 12.56
CA LEU A 316 -18.79 5.82 12.47
C LEU A 316 -19.93 4.84 12.77
N THR A 317 -20.21 3.94 11.82
CA THR A 317 -21.20 2.90 12.00
C THR A 317 -20.81 1.91 13.09
N ASN A 318 -21.81 1.32 13.74
CA ASN A 318 -21.57 0.27 14.71
C ASN A 318 -21.04 -1.00 14.00
N VAL A 319 -20.19 -1.78 14.66
CA VAL A 319 -19.83 -3.14 14.22
C VAL A 319 -19.72 -4.06 15.41
N THR A 320 -19.93 -5.34 15.17
CA THR A 320 -19.73 -6.38 16.17
C THR A 320 -18.81 -7.45 15.63
N PHE A 321 -17.85 -7.90 16.43
CA PHE A 321 -16.85 -8.87 16.00
C PHE A 321 -16.36 -9.73 17.16
N ILE A 322 -15.75 -10.87 16.84
CA ILE A 322 -15.07 -11.72 17.82
C ILE A 322 -13.72 -11.11 18.13
N ASN A 323 -13.52 -10.64 19.36
CA ASN A 323 -12.29 -9.99 19.78
C ASN A 323 -11.21 -11.03 20.10
N PRO A 324 -10.13 -11.12 19.30
CA PRO A 324 -9.07 -12.08 19.54
C PRO A 324 -8.28 -11.79 20.82
N ASP A 325 -8.30 -10.55 21.31
CA ASP A 325 -7.58 -10.13 22.53
C ASP A 325 -8.40 -10.35 23.81
N ASN A 326 -9.66 -10.75 23.71
CA ASN A 326 -10.57 -10.99 24.84
C ASN A 326 -11.11 -12.44 24.84
N TRP A 327 -10.22 -13.42 24.74
CA TRP A 327 -10.55 -14.86 24.72
C TRP A 327 -11.62 -15.25 23.68
N GLY A 328 -11.69 -14.54 22.55
CA GLY A 328 -12.70 -14.80 21.52
C GLY A 328 -14.13 -14.40 21.92
N ARG A 329 -14.30 -13.52 22.90
CA ARG A 329 -15.61 -12.93 23.23
C ARG A 329 -16.02 -11.88 22.20
N GLN A 330 -17.32 -11.72 22.04
CA GLN A 330 -17.90 -10.70 21.18
C GLN A 330 -17.62 -9.30 21.75
N SER A 331 -17.08 -8.41 20.91
CA SER A 331 -16.94 -6.98 21.17
C SER A 331 -17.88 -6.20 20.27
N VAL A 332 -18.49 -5.15 20.81
CA VAL A 332 -19.33 -4.21 20.08
C VAL A 332 -18.64 -2.86 20.05
N VAL A 333 -18.48 -2.29 18.87
CA VAL A 333 -18.03 -0.91 18.64
C VAL A 333 -19.26 -0.09 18.30
N ARG A 334 -19.59 0.89 19.15
CA ARG A 334 -20.71 1.82 18.94
C ARG A 334 -20.29 3.17 18.39
N GLY A 335 -18.99 3.45 18.39
CA GLY A 335 -18.43 4.70 17.91
C GLY A 335 -16.93 4.73 18.09
N ILE A 336 -16.32 5.86 17.74
CA ILE A 336 -14.86 5.98 17.69
C ILE A 336 -14.18 5.77 19.04
N SER A 337 -14.83 6.14 20.15
CA SER A 337 -14.27 5.99 21.51
C SER A 337 -14.01 4.53 21.88
N ASP A 338 -14.86 3.61 21.40
CA ASP A 338 -14.68 2.18 21.64
C ASP A 338 -13.47 1.66 20.86
N LEU A 339 -13.29 2.08 19.61
CA LEU A 339 -12.10 1.74 18.82
C LEU A 339 -10.83 2.33 19.44
N GLU A 340 -10.87 3.59 19.88
CA GLU A 340 -9.71 4.24 20.51
C GLU A 340 -9.29 3.48 21.77
N LYS A 341 -10.24 3.08 22.62
CA LYS A 341 -9.96 2.27 23.81
C LYS A 341 -9.32 0.93 23.45
N LEU A 342 -9.92 0.17 22.54
CA LEU A 342 -9.42 -1.14 22.13
C LEU A 342 -8.01 -1.06 21.53
N ILE A 343 -7.77 -0.07 20.67
CA ILE A 343 -6.46 0.13 20.04
C ILE A 343 -5.42 0.60 21.05
N ASN A 344 -5.77 1.52 21.97
CA ASN A 344 -4.87 1.93 23.05
C ASN A 344 -4.43 0.73 23.91
N GLU A 345 -5.37 -0.12 24.32
CA GLU A 345 -5.09 -1.33 25.10
C GLU A 345 -4.20 -2.32 24.34
N ALA A 346 -4.48 -2.55 23.05
CA ALA A 346 -3.67 -3.43 22.21
C ALA A 346 -2.24 -2.88 21.98
N VAL A 347 -2.10 -1.58 21.75
CA VAL A 347 -0.78 -0.91 21.58
C VAL A 347 0.04 -1.00 22.87
N GLN A 348 -0.57 -0.75 24.03
CA GLN A 348 0.10 -0.91 25.33
C GLN A 348 0.52 -2.36 25.57
N ALA A 349 -0.33 -3.33 25.21
CA ALA A 349 0.01 -4.74 25.37
C ALA A 349 1.18 -5.17 24.46
N ASP A 350 1.22 -4.70 23.21
CA ASP A 350 2.33 -5.00 22.30
C ASP A 350 3.63 -4.29 22.71
N ALA A 351 3.55 -3.04 23.19
CA ALA A 351 4.69 -2.28 23.69
C ALA A 351 5.37 -2.94 24.91
N ASN A 352 4.59 -3.58 25.78
CA ASN A 352 5.08 -4.21 27.00
C ASN A 352 5.35 -5.72 26.86
N ASN A 353 5.25 -6.28 25.66
CA ASN A 353 5.46 -7.70 25.41
C ASN A 353 6.57 -7.93 24.38
N TYR A 354 7.73 -8.37 24.85
CA TYR A 354 8.89 -8.67 24.02
C TYR A 354 8.60 -9.67 22.89
N THR A 355 7.74 -10.67 23.13
CA THR A 355 7.33 -11.63 22.11
C THR A 355 6.51 -10.98 21.00
N SER A 356 5.64 -10.01 21.31
CA SER A 356 4.91 -9.23 20.30
C SER A 356 5.85 -8.39 19.44
N ILE A 357 6.95 -7.89 20.02
CA ILE A 357 7.95 -7.08 19.32
C ILE A 357 8.81 -7.94 18.37
N LEU A 358 9.24 -9.12 18.81
CA LEU A 358 10.09 -10.02 18.01
C LEU A 358 9.31 -10.82 16.97
N TYR A 359 8.10 -11.27 17.31
CA TYR A 359 7.27 -12.15 16.47
C TYR A 359 5.88 -11.54 16.25
N PRO A 360 5.81 -10.35 15.65
CA PRO A 360 4.58 -9.59 15.53
C PRO A 360 3.48 -10.30 14.73
N GLU A 361 3.85 -11.07 13.70
CA GLU A 361 2.90 -11.73 12.81
C GLU A 361 1.94 -12.68 13.54
N THR A 362 2.42 -13.31 14.61
CA THR A 362 1.67 -14.29 15.40
C THR A 362 1.24 -13.76 16.77
N ASN A 363 1.93 -12.77 17.32
CA ASN A 363 1.73 -12.33 18.70
C ASN A 363 1.16 -10.91 18.86
N SER A 364 1.26 -10.05 17.83
CA SER A 364 0.75 -8.68 17.94
C SER A 364 -0.76 -8.66 18.16
N ARG A 365 -1.18 -8.08 19.28
CA ARG A 365 -2.58 -7.79 19.59
C ARG A 365 -3.13 -6.74 18.64
N VAL A 366 -2.35 -5.71 18.32
CA VAL A 366 -2.75 -4.69 17.35
C VAL A 366 -3.08 -5.30 15.99
N LEU A 367 -2.24 -6.20 15.48
CA LEU A 367 -2.47 -6.87 14.19
C LEU A 367 -3.75 -7.71 14.21
N LYS A 368 -3.94 -8.52 15.26
CA LYS A 368 -5.12 -9.40 15.42
C LYS A 368 -6.40 -8.58 15.53
N LEU A 369 -6.40 -7.54 16.36
CA LEU A 369 -7.52 -6.63 16.55
C LEU A 369 -7.88 -5.91 15.23
N LYS A 370 -6.88 -5.36 14.51
CA LYS A 370 -7.12 -4.68 13.23
C LYS A 370 -7.68 -5.62 12.16
N LYS A 371 -7.19 -6.87 12.08
CA LYS A 371 -7.78 -7.91 11.19
C LYS A 371 -9.25 -8.15 11.50
N ALA A 372 -9.60 -8.31 12.78
CA ALA A 372 -10.97 -8.58 13.20
C ALA A 372 -11.91 -7.39 12.92
N ILE A 373 -11.46 -6.17 13.21
CA ILE A 373 -12.23 -4.94 12.93
C ILE A 373 -12.40 -4.77 11.42
N PHE A 374 -11.33 -4.91 10.64
CA PHE A 374 -11.37 -4.78 9.19
C PHE A 374 -12.36 -5.77 8.57
N LYS A 375 -12.30 -7.04 8.99
CA LYS A 375 -13.25 -8.04 8.52
C LYS A 375 -14.69 -7.69 8.86
N ALA A 376 -14.97 -7.23 10.08
CA ALA A 376 -16.32 -6.86 10.48
C ALA A 376 -16.89 -5.72 9.62
N TYR A 377 -16.07 -4.73 9.26
CA TYR A 377 -16.48 -3.66 8.35
C TYR A 377 -16.58 -4.13 6.90
N LEU A 378 -15.66 -4.98 6.44
CA LEU A 378 -15.73 -5.59 5.10
C LEU A 378 -17.07 -6.31 4.90
N ASP A 379 -17.52 -7.07 5.91
CA ASP A 379 -18.80 -7.76 5.88
C ASP A 379 -19.99 -6.79 5.98
N LYS A 380 -19.94 -5.85 6.92
CA LYS A 380 -21.05 -4.90 7.14
C LYS A 380 -21.31 -4.01 5.93
N THR A 381 -20.26 -3.62 5.21
CA THR A 381 -20.32 -2.70 4.07
C THR A 381 -20.45 -3.40 2.72
N ASP A 382 -20.65 -4.73 2.73
CA ASP A 382 -20.70 -5.58 1.54
C ASP A 382 -19.50 -5.30 0.61
N ASP A 383 -18.30 -5.67 1.05
CA ASP A 383 -17.03 -5.42 0.36
C ASP A 383 -16.76 -3.93 0.09
N PHE A 384 -16.98 -3.07 1.11
CA PHE A 384 -16.78 -1.62 1.02
C PHE A 384 -17.56 -0.96 -0.12
N ARG A 385 -18.76 -1.46 -0.43
CA ARG A 385 -19.69 -0.77 -1.33
C ARG A 385 -20.25 0.49 -0.68
N THR A 386 -20.46 0.46 0.63
CA THR A 386 -20.86 1.63 1.43
C THR A 386 -19.72 2.10 2.33
N SER A 387 -19.81 3.35 2.80
CA SER A 387 -18.81 3.90 3.70
C SER A 387 -19.01 3.38 5.13
N ILE A 388 -17.93 3.27 5.89
CA ILE A 388 -17.98 2.98 7.33
C ILE A 388 -18.55 4.13 8.17
N PHE A 389 -18.81 5.28 7.54
CA PHE A 389 -19.35 6.50 8.15
C PHE A 389 -20.75 6.87 7.62
N ASP A 390 -21.41 5.97 6.91
CA ASP A 390 -22.80 6.20 6.45
C ASP A 390 -23.77 5.89 7.60
N GLU A 391 -24.75 6.74 7.85
CA GLU A 391 -25.79 6.41 8.85
C GLU A 391 -26.56 5.16 8.39
N GLU A 392 -26.82 4.22 9.31
CA GLU A 392 -27.78 3.14 9.07
C GLU A 392 -29.12 3.80 8.75
N LYS A 393 -29.60 3.63 7.51
CA LYS A 393 -30.91 4.12 7.07
C LYS A 393 -32.05 3.35 7.70
#